data_AF-A0A935RMX2-F1
#
_entry.id   AF-A0A935RMX2-F1
#
_cell.length_a   1.000
_cell.length_b   1.000
_cell.length_c   1.000
_cell.angle_alpha   90.00
_cell.angle_beta   90.00
_cell.angle_gamma   90.00
#
_symmetry.space_group_name_H-M   'P 1'
#
loop_
_entity.id
_entity.type
_entity.pdbx_description
1 polymer ?
#
loop_
_entity_poly.entity_id
_entity_poly.type
_entity_poly.pdbx_seq_one_letter_code
_entity_poly.pdbx_strand_id
1 'polypeptide(L)'
;MDAFHKILVRIYEITGGRDSVDVDMVELTKKEGYFPSIDSITEMLKSESWVTESRPNTVRITHWGVAEAKRSHTARPDAARSVERDAKKLHSESRDLGVFIEEFIADPSKLRFASVSKKFGEMERLVASIGDTL
;
A
#
# COMPACT_ATOMS: atom_id res chain seq x y z
N MET A 1 -5.67 -4.15 4.51
CA MET A 1 -5.19 -5.51 4.19
C MET A 1 -6.25 -6.48 4.63
N ASP A 2 -6.75 -7.31 3.72
CA ASP A 2 -7.73 -8.36 4.04
C ASP A 2 -7.06 -9.55 4.75
N ALA A 3 -7.86 -10.54 5.15
CA ALA A 3 -7.36 -11.73 5.85
C ALA A 3 -6.37 -12.54 4.99
N PHE A 4 -6.60 -12.59 3.68
CA PHE A 4 -5.81 -13.34 2.73
C PHE A 4 -4.38 -12.82 2.60
N HIS A 5 -4.24 -11.54 2.30
CA HIS A 5 -2.94 -10.89 2.17
C HIS A 5 -2.23 -10.80 3.52
N LYS A 6 -2.97 -10.66 4.64
CA LYS A 6 -2.37 -10.72 5.98
C LYS A 6 -1.72 -12.09 6.25
N ILE A 7 -2.43 -13.19 5.96
CA ILE A 7 -1.89 -14.54 6.14
C ILE A 7 -0.73 -14.79 5.17
N LEU A 8 -0.83 -14.37 3.90
CA LEU A 8 0.26 -14.48 2.93
C LEU A 8 1.54 -13.78 3.40
N VAL A 9 1.43 -12.54 3.89
CA VAL A 9 2.57 -11.79 4.44
C VAL A 9 3.17 -12.55 5.62
N ARG A 10 2.35 -13.15 6.48
CA ARG A 10 2.84 -13.93 7.62
C ARG A 10 3.57 -15.21 7.21
N ILE A 11 3.09 -15.89 6.17
CA ILE A 11 3.80 -17.03 5.55
C ILE A 11 5.16 -16.55 5.02
N TYR A 12 5.21 -15.42 4.33
CA TYR A 12 6.47 -14.86 3.83
C TYR A 12 7.46 -14.53 4.96
N GLU A 13 7.00 -13.93 6.05
CA GLU A 13 7.83 -13.63 7.24
C GLU A 13 8.40 -14.89 7.89
N ILE A 14 7.61 -15.96 8.00
CA ILE A 14 8.04 -17.25 8.58
C ILE A 14 9.07 -17.93 7.68
N THR A 15 8.84 -17.93 6.37
CA THR A 15 9.68 -18.65 5.40
C THR A 15 10.95 -17.88 5.03
N GLY A 16 10.93 -16.55 5.17
CA GLY A 16 11.92 -15.65 4.56
C GLY A 16 11.85 -15.67 3.03
N GLY A 17 10.70 -16.06 2.47
CA GLY A 17 10.49 -16.25 1.03
C GLY A 17 11.12 -17.51 0.43
N ARG A 18 11.57 -18.46 1.27
CA ARG A 18 12.09 -19.75 0.81
C ARG A 18 10.95 -20.73 0.57
N ASP A 19 10.86 -21.24 -0.65
CA ASP A 19 9.87 -22.24 -1.07
C ASP A 19 10.13 -23.64 -0.48
N SER A 20 11.31 -23.87 0.10
CA SER A 20 11.65 -25.11 0.81
C SER A 20 11.11 -25.19 2.24
N VAL A 21 10.51 -24.10 2.76
CA VAL A 21 10.03 -24.02 4.14
C VAL A 21 8.53 -24.29 4.18
N ASP A 22 8.17 -25.31 4.96
CA ASP A 22 6.78 -25.70 5.23
C ASP A 22 6.16 -24.82 6.33
N VAL A 23 4.91 -24.39 6.13
CA VAL A 23 4.13 -23.60 7.09
C VAL A 23 2.83 -24.33 7.43
N ASP A 24 2.62 -24.59 8.71
CA ASP A 24 1.37 -25.17 9.23
C ASP A 24 0.28 -24.09 9.30
N MET A 25 -0.76 -24.27 8.48
CA MET A 25 -1.88 -23.34 8.37
C MET A 25 -2.80 -23.40 9.60
N VAL A 26 -2.88 -24.52 10.32
CA VAL A 26 -3.66 -24.64 11.55
C VAL A 26 -3.03 -23.80 12.64
N GLU A 27 -1.73 -23.94 12.86
CA GLU A 27 -1.02 -23.14 13.86
C GLU A 27 -1.03 -21.65 13.51
N LEU A 28 -0.74 -21.33 12.25
CA LEU A 28 -0.71 -19.95 11.76
C LEU A 28 -2.05 -19.25 11.91
N THR A 29 -3.14 -19.85 11.42
CA THR A 29 -4.47 -19.22 11.46
C THR A 29 -5.02 -19.13 12.88
N LYS A 30 -4.69 -20.08 13.78
CA LYS A 30 -5.01 -19.94 15.21
C LYS A 30 -4.31 -18.74 15.84
N LYS A 31 -3.01 -18.58 15.58
CA LYS A 31 -2.21 -17.47 16.11
C LYS A 31 -2.71 -16.11 15.63
N GLU A 32 -3.14 -16.03 14.37
CA GLU A 32 -3.59 -14.78 13.74
C GLU A 32 -5.10 -14.53 13.91
N GLY A 33 -5.85 -15.44 14.55
CA GLY A 33 -7.28 -15.28 14.84
C GLY A 33 -8.23 -15.64 13.69
N TYR A 34 -7.77 -16.38 12.68
CA TYR A 34 -8.50 -16.75 11.46
C TYR A 34 -8.80 -18.24 11.33
N PHE A 35 -8.60 -19.05 12.38
CA PHE A 35 -8.82 -20.50 12.33
C PHE A 35 -10.20 -20.93 11.78
N PRO A 36 -11.32 -20.25 12.11
CA PRO A 36 -12.63 -20.59 11.52
C PRO A 36 -12.71 -20.45 10.00
N SER A 37 -11.76 -19.75 9.38
CA SER A 37 -11.71 -19.48 7.94
C SER A 37 -10.51 -20.14 7.25
N ILE A 38 -9.87 -21.13 7.89
CA ILE A 38 -8.66 -21.80 7.38
C ILE A 38 -8.86 -22.37 5.97
N ASP A 39 -9.98 -23.03 5.70
CA ASP A 39 -10.25 -23.66 4.40
C ASP A 39 -10.36 -22.60 3.31
N SER A 40 -11.18 -21.58 3.53
CA SER A 40 -11.37 -20.47 2.58
C SER A 40 -10.07 -19.73 2.30
N ILE A 41 -9.26 -19.48 3.34
CA ILE A 41 -7.96 -18.80 3.18
C ILE A 41 -7.01 -19.69 2.38
N THR A 42 -6.88 -20.97 2.74
CA THR A 42 -5.96 -21.90 2.08
C THR A 42 -6.34 -22.13 0.63
N GLU A 43 -7.63 -22.29 0.35
CA GLU A 43 -8.16 -22.47 -1.01
C GLU A 43 -7.90 -21.23 -1.87
N MET A 44 -8.16 -20.02 -1.34
CA MET A 44 -7.87 -18.79 -2.05
C MET A 44 -6.37 -18.68 -2.36
N LEU A 45 -5.50 -18.90 -1.37
CA LEU A 45 -4.04 -18.76 -1.54
C LEU A 45 -3.49 -19.75 -2.59
N LYS A 46 -4.10 -20.95 -2.66
CA LYS A 46 -3.81 -21.95 -3.68
C LYS A 46 -4.35 -21.54 -5.05
N SER A 47 -5.57 -21.02 -5.13
CA SER A 47 -6.21 -20.62 -6.38
C SER A 47 -5.44 -19.51 -7.10
N GLU A 48 -4.87 -18.58 -6.33
CA GLU A 48 -4.00 -17.51 -6.84
C GLU A 48 -2.56 -17.96 -7.07
N SER A 49 -2.26 -19.25 -6.86
CA SER A 49 -0.92 -19.83 -6.98
C SER A 49 0.15 -19.19 -6.07
N TRP A 50 -0.27 -18.52 -5.00
CA TRP A 50 0.66 -17.90 -4.03
C TRP A 50 1.29 -18.92 -3.09
N VAL A 51 0.58 -20.01 -2.83
CA VAL A 51 1.11 -21.15 -2.08
C VAL A 51 0.81 -22.46 -2.79
N THR A 52 1.61 -23.47 -2.50
CA THR A 52 1.32 -24.87 -2.88
C THR A 52 1.16 -25.71 -1.62
N GLU A 53 0.26 -26.69 -1.67
CA GLU A 53 0.09 -27.64 -0.59
C GLU A 53 1.22 -28.68 -0.65
N SER A 54 1.93 -28.86 0.47
CA SER A 54 2.99 -29.88 0.58
C SER A 54 2.48 -31.16 1.23
N ARG A 55 1.57 -31.02 2.20
CA ARG A 55 0.83 -32.07 2.89
C ARG A 55 -0.41 -31.44 3.54
N PRO A 56 -1.37 -32.22 4.08
CA PRO A 56 -2.60 -31.67 4.63
C PRO A 56 -2.34 -30.53 5.62
N ASN A 57 -3.02 -29.40 5.42
CA ASN A 57 -2.90 -28.17 6.21
C ASN A 57 -1.49 -27.54 6.25
N THR A 58 -0.55 -28.00 5.43
CA THR A 58 0.80 -27.44 5.35
C THR A 58 1.06 -26.91 3.94
N VAL A 59 1.56 -25.68 3.86
CA VAL A 59 1.80 -25.01 2.59
C VAL A 59 3.25 -24.54 2.46
N ARG A 60 3.70 -24.37 1.22
CA ARG A 60 4.95 -23.71 0.85
C ARG A 60 4.64 -22.49 0.02
N ILE A 61 5.33 -21.39 0.29
CA ILE A 61 5.21 -20.18 -0.51
C ILE A 61 5.81 -20.39 -1.89
N THR A 62 5.15 -19.91 -2.93
CA THR A 62 5.69 -19.95 -4.31
C THR A 62 6.44 -18.67 -4.64
N HIS A 63 7.13 -18.64 -5.78
CA HIS A 63 7.72 -17.40 -6.30
C HIS A 63 6.67 -16.28 -6.48
N TRP A 64 5.47 -16.61 -6.95
CA TRP A 64 4.37 -15.66 -7.11
C TRP A 64 3.86 -15.16 -5.76
N GLY A 65 3.73 -16.06 -4.78
CA GLY A 65 3.36 -15.69 -3.41
C GLY A 65 4.38 -14.80 -2.74
N VAL A 66 5.68 -14.98 -3.00
CA VAL A 66 6.73 -14.08 -2.51
C VAL A 66 6.60 -12.69 -3.12
N ALA A 67 6.37 -12.60 -4.44
CA ALA A 67 6.17 -11.32 -5.11
C ALA A 67 4.95 -10.59 -4.56
N GLU A 68 3.83 -11.30 -4.39
CA GLU A 68 2.61 -10.72 -3.84
C GLU A 68 2.74 -10.35 -2.37
N ALA A 69 3.34 -11.22 -1.55
CA ALA A 69 3.62 -10.92 -0.15
C ALA A 69 4.46 -9.66 -0.02
N LYS A 70 5.47 -9.45 -0.87
CA LYS A 70 6.27 -8.21 -0.87
C LYS A 70 5.43 -6.99 -1.25
N ARG A 71 4.60 -7.07 -2.30
CA ARG A 71 3.65 -5.99 -2.68
C ARG A 71 2.69 -5.66 -1.54
N SER A 72 2.16 -6.68 -0.88
CA SER A 72 1.26 -6.55 0.25
C SER A 72 1.97 -6.03 1.51
N HIS A 73 3.23 -6.42 1.73
CA HIS A 73 4.06 -5.96 2.85
C HIS A 73 4.48 -4.49 2.69
N THR A 74 4.66 -4.01 1.45
CA THR A 74 4.87 -2.58 1.16
C THR A 74 3.58 -1.78 1.12
N ALA A 75 2.44 -2.40 0.79
CA ALA A 75 1.11 -1.81 0.89
C ALA A 75 0.65 -1.69 2.37
N ARG A 76 1.31 -0.83 3.14
CA ARG A 76 0.76 -0.37 4.42
C ARG A 76 -0.59 0.30 4.17
N PRO A 77 -1.65 -0.05 4.93
CA PRO A 77 -2.90 0.72 4.95
C PRO A 77 -2.68 2.22 5.17
N ASP A 78 -1.58 2.59 5.84
CA ASP A 78 -1.17 3.96 6.08
C ASP A 78 -0.58 4.65 4.84
N ALA A 79 0.10 3.94 3.94
CA ALA A 79 0.68 4.52 2.72
C ALA A 79 -0.41 4.83 1.68
N ALA A 80 -1.36 3.92 1.48
CA ALA A 80 -2.50 4.18 0.61
C ALA A 80 -3.38 5.32 1.16
N ARG A 81 -3.60 5.37 2.48
CA ARG A 81 -4.31 6.47 3.14
C ARG A 81 -3.53 7.78 3.15
N SER A 82 -2.20 7.74 3.27
CA SER A 82 -1.37 8.96 3.20
C SER A 82 -1.35 9.50 1.79
N VAL A 83 -1.19 8.65 0.78
CA VAL A 83 -1.29 9.04 -0.64
C VAL A 83 -2.68 9.61 -0.93
N GLU A 84 -3.76 9.00 -0.46
CA GLU A 84 -5.11 9.55 -0.65
C GLU A 84 -5.28 10.92 0.03
N ARG A 85 -4.82 11.07 1.27
CA ARG A 85 -4.87 12.34 2.01
C ARG A 85 -4.05 13.42 1.32
N ASP A 86 -2.83 13.08 0.92
CA ASP A 86 -1.88 14.03 0.34
C ASP A 86 -2.31 14.41 -1.08
N ALA A 87 -2.93 13.49 -1.84
CA ALA A 87 -3.59 13.78 -3.11
C ALA A 87 -4.82 14.69 -2.94
N LYS A 88 -5.66 14.46 -1.91
CA LYS A 88 -6.77 15.38 -1.58
C LYS A 88 -6.26 16.77 -1.20
N LYS A 89 -5.14 16.85 -0.47
CA LYS A 89 -4.48 18.11 -0.15
C LYS A 89 -3.98 18.79 -1.42
N LEU A 90 -3.23 18.09 -2.27
CA LEU A 90 -2.75 18.62 -3.55
C LEU A 90 -3.91 19.19 -4.41
N HIS A 91 -5.04 18.50 -4.45
CA HIS A 91 -6.23 18.97 -5.13
C HIS A 91 -6.77 20.28 -4.53
N SER A 92 -6.80 20.41 -3.20
CA SER A 92 -7.18 21.67 -2.53
C SER A 92 -6.21 22.80 -2.86
N GLU A 93 -4.90 22.55 -2.75
CA GLU A 93 -3.86 23.53 -3.01
C GLU A 93 -3.87 24.01 -4.47
N SER A 94 -4.26 23.14 -5.42
CA SER A 94 -4.41 23.51 -6.83
C SER A 94 -5.53 24.53 -7.07
N ARG A 95 -6.63 24.46 -6.30
CA ARG A 95 -7.71 25.44 -6.38
C ARG A 95 -7.27 26.78 -5.83
N ASP A 96 -6.57 26.78 -4.70
CA ASP A 96 -5.99 27.99 -4.11
C ASP A 96 -4.97 28.65 -5.05
N LEU A 97 -4.15 27.85 -5.75
CA LEU A 97 -3.24 28.38 -6.78
C LEU A 97 -4.02 29.12 -7.88
N GLY A 98 -5.16 28.57 -8.31
CA GLY A 98 -6.07 29.24 -9.24
C GLY A 98 -6.49 30.62 -8.74
N VAL A 99 -6.88 30.74 -7.47
CA VAL A 99 -7.24 32.03 -6.84
C VAL A 99 -6.06 33.00 -6.85
N PHE A 100 -4.85 32.57 -6.46
CA PHE A 100 -3.68 33.45 -6.49
C PHE A 100 -3.33 33.93 -7.90
N ILE A 101 -3.54 33.09 -8.92
CA ILE A 101 -3.36 33.47 -10.32
C ILE A 101 -4.42 34.50 -10.74
N GLU A 102 -5.69 34.31 -10.36
CA GLU A 102 -6.76 35.29 -10.62
C GLU A 102 -6.46 36.64 -9.96
N GLU A 103 -6.01 36.65 -8.70
CA GLU A 103 -5.61 37.88 -8.00
C GLU A 103 -4.43 38.57 -8.69
N PHE A 104 -3.46 37.81 -9.20
CA PHE A 104 -2.33 38.38 -9.94
C PHE A 104 -2.75 38.93 -11.31
N ILE A 105 -3.70 38.28 -12.00
CA ILE A 105 -4.28 38.79 -13.25
C ILE A 105 -5.01 40.11 -13.00
N ALA A 106 -5.76 40.20 -11.89
CA ALA A 106 -6.50 41.39 -11.51
C ALA A 106 -5.59 42.55 -11.06
N ASP A 107 -4.50 42.24 -10.35
CA ASP A 107 -3.50 43.20 -9.88
C ASP A 107 -2.06 42.68 -10.09
N PRO A 108 -1.48 42.94 -11.28
CA PRO A 108 -0.14 42.48 -11.63
C PRO A 108 0.95 43.18 -10.81
N SER A 109 1.26 42.64 -9.63
CA SER A 109 2.29 43.16 -8.74
C SER A 109 3.30 42.09 -8.32
N LYS A 110 4.52 42.52 -7.96
CA LYS A 110 5.58 41.63 -7.46
C LYS A 110 5.14 40.83 -6.22
N LEU A 111 4.31 41.44 -5.38
CA LEU A 111 3.77 40.80 -4.18
C LEU A 111 2.85 39.63 -4.54
N ARG A 112 1.91 39.84 -5.47
CA ARG A 112 0.99 38.79 -5.93
C ARG A 112 1.72 37.67 -6.67
N PHE A 113 2.69 38.01 -7.51
CA PHE A 113 3.53 37.01 -8.16
C PHE A 113 4.36 36.17 -7.17
N ALA A 114 4.85 36.79 -6.08
CA ALA A 114 5.53 36.05 -5.01
C ALA A 114 4.60 35.06 -4.31
N SER A 115 3.32 35.41 -4.11
CA SER A 115 2.31 34.48 -3.57
C SER A 115 2.05 33.28 -4.49
N VAL A 116 1.92 33.51 -5.80
CA VAL A 116 1.79 32.44 -6.81
C VAL A 116 3.02 31.52 -6.76
N SER A 117 4.22 32.10 -6.75
CA SER A 117 5.48 31.35 -6.72
C SER A 117 5.63 30.51 -5.45
N LYS A 118 5.25 31.07 -4.30
CA LYS A 118 5.25 30.36 -3.02
C LYS A 118 4.32 29.14 -3.06
N LYS A 119 3.10 29.32 -3.58
CA LYS A 119 2.10 28.24 -3.68
C LYS A 119 2.57 27.11 -4.61
N PHE A 120 3.20 27.45 -5.73
CA PHE A 120 3.84 26.45 -6.59
C PHE A 120 4.89 25.61 -5.84
N GLY A 121 5.76 26.24 -5.05
CA GLY A 121 6.75 25.52 -4.25
C GLY A 121 6.14 24.62 -3.16
N GLU A 122 4.98 25.00 -2.60
CA GLU A 122 4.22 24.13 -1.68
C GLU A 122 3.65 22.90 -2.39
N MET A 123 3.11 23.09 -3.60
CA MET A 123 2.60 22.00 -4.44
C MET A 123 3.70 21.06 -4.91
N GLU A 124 4.87 21.58 -5.30
CA GLU A 124 6.04 20.77 -5.70
C GLU A 124 6.46 19.80 -4.59
N ARG A 125 6.52 20.28 -3.34
CA ARG A 125 6.84 19.45 -2.18
C ARG A 125 5.79 18.36 -1.94
N LEU A 126 4.51 18.66 -2.16
CA LEU A 126 3.43 17.67 -2.03
C LEU A 126 3.53 16.59 -3.11
N VAL A 127 3.83 16.97 -4.35
CA VAL A 127 4.05 16.02 -5.45
C VAL A 127 5.25 15.12 -5.15
N ALA A 128 6.37 15.69 -4.70
CA ALA A 128 7.55 14.92 -4.30
C ALA A 128 7.22 13.93 -3.17
N SER A 129 6.53 14.38 -2.11
CA SER A 129 6.13 13.53 -0.99
C SER A 129 5.21 12.37 -1.42
N ILE A 130 4.30 12.60 -2.37
CA ILE A 130 3.46 11.53 -2.93
C ILE A 130 4.32 10.54 -3.73
N GLY A 131 5.21 11.06 -4.59
CA GLY A 131 6.13 10.24 -5.38
C GLY A 131 7.06 9.37 -4.54
N ASP A 132 7.56 9.88 -3.41
CA ASP A 132 8.40 9.12 -2.46
C ASP A 132 7.63 8.01 -1.73
N THR A 133 6.30 8.08 -1.72
CA THR A 133 5.43 7.11 -1.03
C THR A 133 4.89 6.02 -1.96
N LEU A 134 4.95 6.23 -3.29
CA LEU A 134 4.54 5.27 -4.32
C LEU A 134 5.64 4.22 -4.57
#